data_AF-A0A834BPL5-F1
#
_entry.id   AF-A0A834BPL5-F1
#
_cell.length_a   1.000
_cell.length_b   1.000
_cell.length_c   1.000
_cell.angle_alpha   90.00
_cell.angle_beta   90.00
_cell.angle_gamma   90.00
#
_symmetry.space_group_name_H-M   'P 1'
#
loop_
_entity.id
_entity.type
_entity.pdbx_description
1 polymer ?
#
loop_
_entity_poly.entity_id
_entity_poly.type
_entity_poly.pdbx_seq_one_letter_code
_entity_poly.pdbx_strand_id
1 'polypeptide(L)'
;MGHPRVPLSHKHAGTHRDKNVSSRLQPCNDNLNNALGAIRVLGIELIEDELKPHLNTVLTNIRERKKGAAEQVVISGILPILALSLRRRGPLTLLTAQLVAELAKESVVRKGFGDAGLVTALLSVLTSTNEELLIYAVTAISRMSYDSAKQQELLLRRGAVPRLVSILFRFTDKEVLEEVCLKALCNVSGMGMAEEAGMIWERGPSLRPGESVFHGVSPHTCGFAFSVTLVRVSQWGPGQFLVSIENFQRCSSSFWNLHGNKRATGWFPFFSVGSCSNFFKLMKFSTRNIPRTKSLKTRCVPYLPMTAQ
;
A
#
# COMPACT_ATOMS: atom_id res chain seq x y z
N MET A 1 68.54 9.16 47.81
CA MET A 1 68.27 10.61 47.98
C MET A 1 66.82 10.84 47.63
N GLY A 2 65.96 11.52 48.40
CA GLY A 2 66.20 12.42 49.53
C GLY A 2 65.42 13.73 49.31
N HIS A 3 64.37 13.97 50.11
CA HIS A 3 63.46 15.14 50.14
C HIS A 3 64.19 16.51 50.30
N PRO A 4 63.54 17.71 50.32
CA PRO A 4 62.09 18.07 50.47
C PRO A 4 61.64 19.14 49.41
N ARG A 5 60.57 19.98 49.50
CA ARG A 5 59.63 20.50 50.54
C ARG A 5 58.20 20.74 49.96
N VAL A 6 57.24 21.05 50.83
CA VAL A 6 55.90 21.64 50.55
C VAL A 6 55.65 22.77 51.58
N PRO A 7 54.89 23.84 51.26
CA PRO A 7 53.68 24.20 52.04
C PRO A 7 52.49 24.62 51.12
N LEU A 8 51.21 24.28 51.40
CA LEU A 8 50.24 24.98 52.29
C LEU A 8 50.08 26.49 51.96
N SER A 9 48.93 27.11 51.69
CA SER A 9 47.47 26.82 51.85
C SER A 9 46.69 27.53 50.70
N HIS A 10 45.37 27.50 50.47
CA HIS A 10 44.16 27.32 51.30
C HIS A 10 43.01 26.65 50.52
N LYS A 11 42.08 26.02 51.26
CA LYS A 11 40.75 25.66 50.76
C LYS A 11 39.88 26.93 50.62
N HIS A 12 39.09 27.03 49.55
CA HIS A 12 37.77 27.67 49.56
C HIS A 12 36.80 26.77 48.76
N ALA A 13 35.51 26.84 49.10
CA ALA A 13 34.53 25.79 48.81
C ALA A 13 33.48 26.21 47.76
N GLY A 14 32.85 25.20 47.14
CA GLY A 14 31.72 25.38 46.22
C GLY A 14 32.13 25.81 44.81
N THR A 15 31.61 25.25 43.73
CA THR A 15 30.41 24.40 43.58
C THR A 15 30.65 23.31 42.52
N HIS A 16 30.04 22.15 42.73
CA HIS A 16 29.99 21.08 41.73
C HIS A 16 29.11 21.56 40.57
N ARG A 17 29.72 22.20 39.55
CA ARG A 17 28.99 22.61 38.36
C ARG A 17 28.82 21.40 37.47
N ASP A 18 27.84 20.56 37.84
CA ASP A 18 27.34 19.48 37.01
C ASP A 18 27.09 20.06 35.61
N LYS A 19 27.93 19.64 34.66
CA LYS A 19 27.65 19.85 33.25
C LYS A 19 26.50 18.91 32.94
N ASN A 20 25.32 19.46 33.13
CA ASN A 20 24.05 18.78 33.03
C ASN A 20 23.83 18.39 31.56
N VAL A 21 24.46 17.28 31.13
CA VAL A 21 24.14 16.54 29.92
C VAL A 21 22.83 15.76 30.17
N SER A 22 21.85 16.46 30.72
CA SER A 22 20.46 16.04 30.70
C SER A 22 19.96 16.25 29.28
N SER A 23 20.03 15.18 28.52
CA SER A 23 19.04 14.80 27.50
C SER A 23 18.20 15.96 26.94
N ARG A 24 18.68 16.57 25.84
CA ARG A 24 17.77 17.15 24.83
C ARG A 24 17.03 16.00 24.12
N LEU A 25 16.16 15.32 24.84
CA LEU A 25 15.06 14.58 24.22
C LEU A 25 14.17 15.62 23.53
N GLN A 26 13.87 15.40 22.25
CA GLN A 26 13.15 16.38 21.44
C GLN A 26 11.72 16.58 21.98
N PRO A 27 11.24 17.82 22.18
CA PRO A 27 9.89 18.11 22.70
C PRO A 27 8.79 17.92 21.62
N CYS A 28 8.93 16.91 20.76
CA CYS A 28 8.08 16.74 19.57
C CYS A 28 7.04 15.61 19.70
N ASN A 29 7.09 14.82 20.78
CA ASN A 29 6.32 13.57 20.89
C ASN A 29 5.11 13.63 21.84
N ASP A 30 5.04 14.61 22.75
CA ASP A 30 4.00 14.65 23.78
C ASP A 30 2.60 14.84 23.19
N ASN A 31 2.45 15.72 22.20
CA ASN A 31 1.17 15.91 21.49
C ASN A 31 0.71 14.63 20.75
N LEU A 32 1.65 13.90 20.14
CA LEU A 32 1.33 12.63 19.49
C LEU A 32 0.90 11.57 20.52
N ASN A 33 1.64 11.42 21.61
CA ASN A 33 1.32 10.46 22.67
C ASN A 33 -0.02 10.78 23.34
N ASN A 34 -0.32 12.07 23.57
CA ASN A 34 -1.61 12.53 24.09
C ASN A 34 -2.76 12.20 23.12
N ALA A 35 -2.61 12.46 21.82
CA ALA A 35 -3.60 12.10 20.81
C ALA A 35 -3.82 10.59 20.71
N LEU A 36 -2.76 9.79 20.75
CA LEU A 36 -2.84 8.33 20.75
C LEU A 36 -3.50 7.78 22.03
N GLY A 37 -3.23 8.39 23.18
CA GLY A 37 -3.90 8.10 24.45
C GLY A 37 -5.39 8.40 24.40
N ALA A 38 -5.77 9.58 23.91
CA ALA A 38 -7.17 9.98 23.75
C ALA A 38 -7.93 9.07 22.76
N ILE A 39 -7.33 8.72 21.62
CA ILE A 39 -7.92 7.74 20.68
C ILE A 39 -8.14 6.38 21.37
N ARG A 40 -7.23 5.93 22.23
CA ARG A 40 -7.39 4.66 22.96
C ARG A 40 -8.55 4.69 23.97
N VAL A 41 -8.79 5.82 24.62
CA VAL A 41 -9.86 5.98 25.63
C VAL A 41 -11.22 6.21 24.97
N LEU A 42 -11.33 7.19 24.07
CA LEU A 42 -12.59 7.66 23.48
C LEU A 42 -13.00 6.85 22.22
N GLY A 43 -12.08 6.06 21.67
CA GLY A 43 -12.22 5.41 20.37
C GLY A 43 -13.29 4.31 20.25
N ILE A 44 -13.89 3.87 21.36
CA ILE A 44 -14.97 2.87 21.33
C ILE A 44 -16.31 3.53 21.02
N GLU A 45 -16.54 4.76 21.49
CA GLU A 45 -17.79 5.49 21.31
C GLU A 45 -17.88 6.09 19.91
N LEU A 46 -16.74 6.49 19.35
CA LEU A 46 -16.61 7.04 17.99
C LEU A 46 -17.35 8.38 17.78
N ILE A 47 -17.39 9.21 18.83
CA ILE A 47 -17.87 10.59 18.79
C ILE A 47 -16.93 11.40 17.87
N GLU A 48 -17.51 12.12 16.89
CA GLU A 48 -16.72 12.80 15.86
C GLU A 48 -15.86 13.92 16.45
N ASP A 49 -16.49 14.88 17.13
CA ASP A 49 -15.83 16.13 17.54
C ASP A 49 -14.67 15.90 18.52
N GLU A 50 -14.76 14.85 19.34
CA GLU A 50 -13.71 14.44 20.27
C GLU A 50 -12.53 13.75 19.56
N LEU A 51 -12.79 12.81 18.65
CA LEU A 51 -11.74 12.00 18.03
C LEU A 51 -11.08 12.63 16.82
N LYS A 52 -11.81 13.45 16.06
CA LYS A 52 -11.33 14.13 14.85
C LYS A 52 -10.05 14.93 15.07
N PRO A 53 -9.89 15.78 16.11
CA PRO A 53 -8.62 16.49 16.35
C PRO A 53 -7.47 15.52 16.60
N HIS A 54 -7.68 14.45 17.39
CA HIS A 54 -6.63 13.48 17.69
C HIS A 54 -6.23 12.63 16.47
N LEU A 55 -7.20 12.19 15.67
CA LEU A 55 -6.94 11.49 14.40
C LEU A 55 -6.17 12.37 13.41
N ASN A 56 -6.51 13.67 13.32
CA ASN A 56 -5.76 14.65 12.54
C ASN A 56 -4.32 14.82 13.07
N THR A 57 -4.13 14.90 14.39
CA THR A 57 -2.79 14.96 14.99
C THR A 57 -1.95 13.76 14.59
N VAL A 58 -2.47 12.52 14.72
CA VAL A 58 -1.73 11.32 14.30
C VAL A 58 -1.41 11.36 12.80
N LEU A 59 -2.40 11.69 11.96
CA LEU A 59 -2.23 11.79 10.50
C LEU A 59 -1.12 12.76 10.10
N THR A 60 -1.07 13.95 10.69
CA THR A 60 -0.03 14.96 10.42
C THR A 60 1.35 14.44 10.82
N ASN A 61 1.51 13.86 12.02
CA ASN A 61 2.80 13.33 12.46
C ASN A 61 3.32 12.18 11.58
N ILE A 62 2.43 11.35 11.03
CA ILE A 62 2.78 10.26 10.10
C ILE A 62 3.15 10.81 8.71
N ARG A 63 2.40 11.80 8.19
CA ARG A 63 2.71 12.48 6.91
C ARG A 63 4.06 13.19 6.92
N GLU A 64 4.37 13.85 8.03
CA GLU A 64 5.66 14.52 8.28
C GLU A 64 6.81 13.52 8.54
N ARG A 65 6.53 12.21 8.52
CA ARG A 65 7.48 11.12 8.80
C ARG A 65 8.27 11.35 10.10
N LYS A 66 7.59 11.83 11.15
CA LYS A 66 8.28 12.13 12.42
C LYS A 66 8.89 10.85 13.01
N LYS A 67 10.16 10.95 13.37
CA LYS A 67 10.94 9.83 13.92
C LYS A 67 10.24 9.23 15.15
N GLY A 68 9.95 7.93 15.11
CA GLY A 68 9.29 7.21 16.20
C GLY A 68 7.75 7.21 16.12
N ALA A 69 7.12 7.99 15.24
CA ALA A 69 5.66 8.12 15.23
C ALA A 69 4.93 6.82 14.83
N ALA A 70 5.51 6.07 13.89
CA ALA A 70 4.99 4.78 13.46
C ALA A 70 5.05 3.74 14.59
N GLU A 71 6.16 3.72 15.33
CA GLU A 71 6.37 2.88 16.49
C GLU A 71 5.40 3.25 17.63
N GLN A 72 5.18 4.54 17.90
CA GLN A 72 4.19 4.96 18.92
C GLN A 72 2.76 4.56 18.56
N VAL A 73 2.39 4.57 17.27
CA VAL A 73 1.08 4.06 16.81
C VAL A 73 0.91 2.56 17.11
N VAL A 74 1.97 1.76 16.91
CA VAL A 74 1.96 0.33 17.24
C VAL A 74 1.89 0.11 18.74
N ILE A 75 2.75 0.78 19.52
CA ILE A 75 2.80 0.69 21.00
C ILE A 75 1.46 1.11 21.63
N SER A 76 0.82 2.15 21.09
CA SER A 76 -0.43 2.69 21.63
C SER A 76 -1.65 1.81 21.38
N GLY A 77 -1.54 0.79 20.51
CA GLY A 77 -2.58 -0.21 20.27
C GLY A 77 -3.82 0.30 19.54
N ILE A 78 -3.75 1.42 18.81
CA ILE A 78 -4.94 2.08 18.23
C ILE A 78 -5.51 1.41 16.96
N LEU A 79 -4.77 0.48 16.33
CA LEU A 79 -5.18 -0.12 15.05
C LEU A 79 -6.57 -0.82 15.08
N PRO A 80 -6.98 -1.55 16.13
CA PRO A 80 -8.32 -2.14 16.22
C PRO A 80 -9.45 -1.09 16.30
N ILE A 81 -9.15 0.10 16.85
CA ILE A 81 -10.07 1.24 16.93
C ILE A 81 -10.27 1.86 15.54
N LEU A 82 -9.18 2.03 14.77
CA LEU A 82 -9.29 2.44 13.37
C LEU A 82 -10.12 1.41 12.56
N ALA A 83 -9.92 0.11 12.81
CA ALA A 83 -10.73 -0.93 12.20
C ALA A 83 -12.21 -0.89 12.63
N LEU A 84 -12.52 -0.49 13.87
CA LEU A 84 -13.90 -0.29 14.35
C LEU A 84 -14.56 0.89 13.66
N SER A 85 -13.88 2.04 13.57
CA SER A 85 -14.35 3.25 12.88
C SER A 85 -14.71 2.95 11.42
N LEU A 86 -13.80 2.31 10.67
CA LEU A 86 -14.05 1.90 9.28
C LEU A 86 -15.24 0.94 9.12
N ARG A 87 -15.50 0.07 10.10
CA ARG A 87 -16.64 -0.85 10.09
C ARG A 87 -17.97 -0.16 10.42
N ARG A 88 -17.98 0.83 11.32
CA ARG A 88 -19.19 1.59 11.66
C ARG A 88 -19.68 2.50 10.53
N ARG A 89 -18.80 2.90 9.61
CA ARG A 89 -19.12 3.80 8.48
C ARG A 89 -19.73 5.15 8.89
N GLY A 90 -19.32 5.67 10.05
CA GLY A 90 -19.70 7.00 10.54
C GLY A 90 -18.94 8.14 9.85
N PRO A 91 -19.08 9.39 10.31
CA PRO A 91 -18.45 10.56 9.66
C PRO A 91 -16.92 10.52 9.68
N LEU A 92 -16.32 9.92 10.71
CA LEU A 92 -14.86 9.70 10.83
C LEU A 92 -14.28 8.73 9.77
N THR A 93 -15.09 8.05 8.97
CA THR A 93 -14.64 6.95 8.08
C THR A 93 -13.64 7.42 7.03
N LEU A 94 -13.85 8.60 6.43
CA LEU A 94 -12.94 9.15 5.42
C LEU A 94 -11.57 9.48 6.01
N LEU A 95 -11.53 10.23 7.11
CA LEU A 95 -10.31 10.54 7.85
C LEU A 95 -9.60 9.27 8.33
N THR A 96 -10.36 8.28 8.81
CA THR A 96 -9.80 7.00 9.25
C THR A 96 -9.19 6.22 8.08
N ALA A 97 -9.83 6.19 6.90
CA ALA A 97 -9.30 5.52 5.72
C ALA A 97 -8.02 6.20 5.22
N GLN A 98 -8.01 7.53 5.22
CA GLN A 98 -6.83 8.35 4.89
C GLN A 98 -5.67 8.07 5.85
N LEU A 99 -5.92 8.04 7.17
CA LEU A 99 -4.92 7.69 8.18
C LEU A 99 -4.41 6.25 8.01
N VAL A 100 -5.28 5.27 7.79
CA VAL A 100 -4.88 3.87 7.57
C VAL A 100 -4.06 3.72 6.28
N ALA A 101 -4.39 4.46 5.22
CA ALA A 101 -3.59 4.50 4.00
C ALA A 101 -2.19 5.06 4.25
N GLU A 102 -2.05 6.16 5.00
CA GLU A 102 -0.74 6.73 5.33
C GLU A 102 0.08 5.82 6.26
N LEU A 103 -0.55 5.24 7.30
CA LEU A 103 0.08 4.22 8.15
C LEU A 103 0.55 2.99 7.36
N ALA A 104 -0.12 2.66 6.25
CA ALA A 104 0.28 1.53 5.41
C ALA A 104 1.62 1.75 4.69
N LYS A 105 2.14 2.99 4.61
CA LYS A 105 3.51 3.25 4.12
C LYS A 105 4.56 2.67 5.06
N GLU A 106 4.27 2.65 6.36
CA GLU A 106 5.22 2.28 7.41
C GLU A 106 5.19 0.76 7.69
N SER A 107 6.29 0.08 7.37
CA SER A 107 6.38 -1.39 7.41
C SER A 107 6.19 -1.97 8.81
N VAL A 108 6.60 -1.23 9.85
CA VAL A 108 6.39 -1.61 11.25
C VAL A 108 4.91 -1.68 11.61
N VAL A 109 4.08 -0.78 11.05
CA VAL A 109 2.64 -0.73 11.34
C VAL A 109 1.88 -1.77 10.50
N ARG A 110 2.27 -1.97 9.22
CA ARG A 110 1.67 -2.99 8.32
C ARG A 110 1.60 -4.39 8.93
N LYS A 111 2.58 -4.76 9.77
CA LYS A 111 2.63 -6.06 10.46
C LYS A 111 1.39 -6.31 11.32
N GLY A 112 0.89 -5.28 12.01
CA GLY A 112 -0.29 -5.36 12.89
C GLY A 112 -1.64 -5.31 12.17
N PHE A 113 -1.69 -4.93 10.88
CA PHE A 113 -2.96 -4.68 10.18
C PHE A 113 -3.86 -5.92 10.06
N GLY A 114 -3.27 -7.11 9.88
CA GLY A 114 -4.04 -8.35 9.80
C GLY A 114 -4.73 -8.68 11.13
N ASP A 115 -3.97 -8.62 12.21
CA ASP A 115 -4.39 -9.07 13.54
C ASP A 115 -5.30 -8.02 14.22
N ALA A 116 -5.14 -6.72 13.90
CA ALA A 116 -6.07 -5.65 14.25
C ALA A 116 -7.41 -5.67 13.46
N GLY A 117 -7.55 -6.58 12.48
CA GLY A 117 -8.76 -6.70 11.65
C GLY A 117 -8.95 -5.59 10.61
N LEU A 118 -7.91 -4.81 10.29
CA LEU A 118 -7.99 -3.76 9.26
C LEU A 118 -8.29 -4.32 7.87
N VAL A 119 -7.84 -5.55 7.55
CA VAL A 119 -8.20 -6.22 6.28
C VAL A 119 -9.72 -6.31 6.10
N THR A 120 -10.45 -6.79 7.10
CA THR A 120 -11.91 -6.97 6.97
C THR A 120 -12.64 -5.63 6.98
N ALA A 121 -12.13 -4.65 7.71
CA ALA A 121 -12.67 -3.30 7.75
C ALA A 121 -12.52 -2.58 6.40
N LEU A 122 -11.31 -2.55 5.83
CA LEU A 122 -11.03 -1.96 4.51
C LEU A 122 -11.81 -2.65 3.40
N LEU A 123 -11.87 -4.00 3.39
CA LEU A 123 -12.71 -4.73 2.45
C LEU A 123 -14.19 -4.34 2.58
N SER A 124 -14.69 -4.08 3.79
CA SER A 124 -16.07 -3.59 3.97
C SER A 124 -16.25 -2.22 3.33
N VAL A 125 -15.28 -1.30 3.41
CA VAL A 125 -15.35 0.04 2.81
C VAL A 125 -15.43 -0.02 1.28
N LEU A 126 -14.87 -1.04 0.63
CA LEU A 126 -14.92 -1.20 -0.83
C LEU A 126 -16.35 -1.30 -1.43
N THR A 127 -17.39 -1.48 -0.61
CA THR A 127 -18.79 -1.43 -1.10
C THR A 127 -19.39 -0.02 -1.10
N SER A 128 -18.60 1.02 -0.79
CA SER A 128 -19.03 2.42 -0.80
C SER A 128 -19.34 2.91 -2.23
N THR A 129 -20.06 4.03 -2.31
CA THR A 129 -20.24 4.87 -3.51
C THR A 129 -19.38 6.14 -3.49
N ASN A 130 -18.84 6.52 -2.33
CA ASN A 130 -17.94 7.69 -2.20
C ASN A 130 -16.56 7.37 -2.80
N GLU A 131 -16.22 8.05 -3.89
CA GLU A 131 -14.99 7.86 -4.68
C GLU A 131 -13.72 8.13 -3.86
N GLU A 132 -13.65 9.24 -3.12
CA GLU A 132 -12.48 9.60 -2.31
C GLU A 132 -12.20 8.55 -1.22
N LEU A 133 -13.26 8.06 -0.56
CA LEU A 133 -13.17 7.00 0.43
C LEU A 133 -12.69 5.67 -0.20
N LEU A 134 -13.13 5.36 -1.42
CA LEU A 134 -12.64 4.20 -2.16
C LEU A 134 -11.16 4.35 -2.52
N ILE A 135 -10.71 5.53 -2.97
CA ILE A 135 -9.30 5.80 -3.28
C ILE A 135 -8.42 5.50 -2.07
N TYR A 136 -8.73 6.03 -0.88
CA TYR A 136 -7.93 5.74 0.32
C TYR A 136 -8.02 4.27 0.75
N ALA A 137 -9.19 3.64 0.71
CA ALA A 137 -9.36 2.25 1.12
C ALA A 137 -8.62 1.27 0.19
N VAL A 138 -8.67 1.49 -1.12
CA VAL A 138 -7.94 0.71 -2.13
C VAL A 138 -6.43 0.97 -2.02
N THR A 139 -6.01 2.21 -1.79
CA THR A 139 -4.60 2.57 -1.55
C THR A 139 -4.05 1.86 -0.32
N ALA A 140 -4.80 1.82 0.78
CA ALA A 140 -4.43 1.07 1.98
C ALA A 140 -4.30 -0.43 1.71
N ILE A 141 -5.22 -1.03 0.94
CA ILE A 141 -5.17 -2.44 0.53
C ILE A 141 -3.93 -2.73 -0.35
N SER A 142 -3.62 -1.83 -1.29
CA SER A 142 -2.43 -1.92 -2.15
C SER A 142 -1.15 -1.88 -1.32
N ARG A 143 -0.98 -0.83 -0.49
CA ARG A 143 0.19 -0.66 0.39
C ARG A 143 0.35 -1.82 1.39
N MET A 144 -0.75 -2.33 1.96
CA MET A 144 -0.67 -3.42 2.94
C MET A 144 -0.42 -4.82 2.36
N SER A 145 -0.69 -5.01 1.07
CA SER A 145 -0.38 -6.25 0.35
C SER A 145 0.99 -6.23 -0.33
N TYR A 146 1.62 -5.06 -0.45
CA TYR A 146 2.99 -4.92 -0.91
C TYR A 146 3.95 -5.68 0.02
N ASP A 147 4.73 -6.59 -0.59
CA ASP A 147 5.73 -7.45 0.06
C ASP A 147 5.23 -8.16 1.34
N SER A 148 4.03 -8.74 1.28
CA SER A 148 3.43 -9.38 2.46
C SER A 148 2.52 -10.56 2.12
N ALA A 149 3.11 -11.75 2.02
CA ALA A 149 2.40 -12.99 1.67
C ALA A 149 1.21 -13.33 2.62
N LYS A 150 1.37 -13.12 3.94
CA LYS A 150 0.28 -13.30 4.94
C LYS A 150 -0.91 -12.39 4.63
N GLN A 151 -0.65 -11.13 4.30
CA GLN A 151 -1.69 -10.13 4.03
C GLN A 151 -2.32 -10.37 2.65
N GLN A 152 -1.52 -10.70 1.62
CA GLN A 152 -1.98 -11.12 0.30
C GLN A 152 -2.94 -12.32 0.39
N GLU A 153 -2.53 -13.41 1.05
CA GLU A 153 -3.39 -14.58 1.22
C GLU A 153 -4.69 -14.25 1.96
N LEU A 154 -4.61 -13.44 3.03
CA LEU A 154 -5.79 -13.03 3.79
C LEU A 154 -6.76 -12.18 2.94
N LEU A 155 -6.25 -11.25 2.12
CA LEU A 155 -7.04 -10.43 1.20
C LEU A 155 -7.70 -11.30 0.10
N LEU A 156 -6.94 -12.23 -0.50
CA LEU A 156 -7.45 -13.19 -1.49
C LEU A 156 -8.57 -14.05 -0.88
N ARG A 157 -8.34 -14.69 0.28
CA ARG A 157 -9.33 -15.54 0.98
C ARG A 157 -10.59 -14.77 1.41
N ARG A 158 -10.48 -13.47 1.68
CA ARG A 158 -11.61 -12.60 2.09
C ARG A 158 -12.31 -11.91 0.89
N GLY A 159 -11.90 -12.22 -0.34
CA GLY A 159 -12.57 -11.75 -1.55
C GLY A 159 -12.22 -10.31 -1.95
N ALA A 160 -10.96 -9.91 -1.85
CA ALA A 160 -10.47 -8.63 -2.36
C ALA A 160 -10.70 -8.46 -3.87
N VAL A 161 -10.31 -9.46 -4.68
CA VAL A 161 -10.38 -9.41 -6.15
C VAL A 161 -11.78 -9.07 -6.69
N PRO A 162 -12.88 -9.77 -6.33
CA PRO A 162 -14.21 -9.41 -6.85
C PRO A 162 -14.70 -8.03 -6.40
N ARG A 163 -14.22 -7.49 -5.26
CA ARG A 163 -14.55 -6.12 -4.82
C ARG A 163 -13.78 -5.07 -5.64
N LEU A 164 -12.49 -5.28 -5.86
CA LEU A 164 -11.65 -4.42 -6.71
C LEU A 164 -12.15 -4.39 -8.16
N VAL A 165 -12.47 -5.56 -8.73
CA VAL A 165 -13.07 -5.66 -10.07
C VAL A 165 -14.44 -4.99 -10.14
N SER A 166 -15.28 -5.10 -9.10
CA SER A 166 -16.55 -4.40 -9.05
C SER A 166 -16.38 -2.87 -9.01
N ILE A 167 -15.29 -2.34 -8.45
CA ILE A 167 -14.99 -0.90 -8.51
C ILE A 167 -14.60 -0.50 -9.94
N LEU A 168 -13.70 -1.25 -10.59
CA LEU A 168 -13.28 -0.99 -11.98
C LEU A 168 -14.45 -0.92 -12.97
N PHE A 169 -15.52 -1.70 -12.76
CA PHE A 169 -16.72 -1.69 -13.60
C PHE A 169 -17.80 -0.68 -13.18
N ARG A 170 -17.76 -0.17 -11.94
CA ARG A 170 -18.69 0.86 -11.44
C ARG A 170 -18.20 2.27 -11.68
N PHE A 171 -16.88 2.43 -11.82
CA PHE A 171 -16.19 3.70 -11.96
C PHE A 171 -15.25 3.65 -13.17
N THR A 172 -15.80 3.23 -14.32
CA THR A 172 -15.17 3.54 -15.61
C THR A 172 -14.98 5.05 -15.70
N ASP A 173 -13.93 5.48 -16.40
CA ASP A 173 -13.61 6.91 -16.60
C ASP A 173 -13.15 7.66 -15.32
N LYS A 174 -12.89 6.95 -14.22
CA LYS A 174 -12.25 7.49 -13.00
C LYS A 174 -10.79 7.06 -12.90
N GLU A 175 -9.94 7.70 -13.70
CA GLU A 175 -8.50 7.38 -13.88
C GLU A 175 -7.77 7.09 -12.55
N VAL A 176 -7.90 7.96 -11.55
CA VAL A 176 -7.23 7.80 -10.24
C VAL A 176 -7.71 6.55 -9.50
N LEU A 177 -9.03 6.30 -9.50
CA LEU A 177 -9.61 5.13 -8.83
C LEU A 177 -9.29 3.83 -9.59
N GLU A 178 -9.21 3.91 -10.92
CA GLU A 178 -8.78 2.85 -11.82
C GLU A 178 -7.32 2.46 -11.57
N GLU A 179 -6.39 3.42 -11.57
CA GLU A 179 -4.97 3.19 -11.25
C GLU A 179 -4.82 2.46 -9.91
N VAL A 180 -5.40 3.00 -8.82
CA VAL A 180 -5.20 2.40 -7.50
C VAL A 180 -5.82 1.00 -7.42
N CYS A 181 -6.92 0.73 -8.13
CA CYS A 181 -7.50 -0.61 -8.22
C CYS A 181 -6.61 -1.60 -8.98
N LEU A 182 -6.02 -1.19 -10.11
CA LEU A 182 -5.09 -2.02 -10.89
C LEU A 182 -3.81 -2.30 -10.09
N LYS A 183 -3.25 -1.27 -9.44
CA LYS A 183 -2.10 -1.37 -8.53
C LYS A 183 -2.40 -2.30 -7.34
N ALA A 184 -3.60 -2.20 -6.76
CA ALA A 184 -4.05 -3.11 -5.70
C ALA A 184 -4.23 -4.56 -6.20
N LEU A 185 -4.75 -4.80 -7.40
CA LEU A 185 -4.84 -6.15 -7.99
C LEU A 185 -3.45 -6.75 -8.20
N CYS A 186 -2.47 -5.98 -8.69
CA CYS A 186 -1.08 -6.43 -8.82
C CYS A 186 -0.42 -6.72 -7.46
N ASN A 187 -0.64 -5.87 -6.44
CA ASN A 187 -0.07 -6.07 -5.10
C ASN A 187 -0.73 -7.24 -4.34
N VAL A 188 -2.05 -7.40 -4.43
CA VAL A 188 -2.78 -8.55 -3.86
C VAL A 188 -2.42 -9.86 -4.58
N SER A 189 -2.10 -9.82 -5.87
CA SER A 189 -1.55 -10.99 -6.57
C SER A 189 -0.11 -11.29 -6.16
N GLY A 190 0.62 -10.35 -5.56
CA GLY A 190 2.04 -10.50 -5.24
C GLY A 190 2.97 -10.35 -6.45
N MET A 191 2.56 -9.58 -7.47
CA MET A 191 3.47 -9.11 -8.53
C MET A 191 4.38 -7.96 -8.07
N GLY A 192 4.04 -7.28 -6.97
CA GLY A 192 4.92 -6.28 -6.32
C GLY A 192 5.08 -4.98 -7.11
N MET A 193 4.03 -4.16 -7.14
CA MET A 193 4.05 -2.81 -7.70
C MET A 193 4.32 -1.78 -6.60
N ALA A 194 5.54 -1.25 -6.57
CA ALA A 194 5.93 -0.16 -5.68
C ALA A 194 5.07 1.09 -5.94
N GLU A 195 4.98 1.99 -4.95
CA GLU A 195 4.17 3.20 -5.09
C GLU A 195 4.81 4.18 -6.08
N GLU A 196 6.13 4.30 -5.96
CA GLU A 196 7.04 5.19 -6.66
C GLU A 196 7.31 4.77 -8.12
N ALA A 197 6.77 3.64 -8.56
CA ALA A 197 6.99 3.08 -9.90
C ALA A 197 6.42 3.93 -11.06
N GLY A 198 5.66 4.99 -10.76
CA GLY A 198 5.18 5.97 -11.76
C GLY A 198 4.35 5.35 -12.90
N MET A 199 3.58 4.29 -12.61
CA MET A 199 2.83 3.54 -13.61
C MET A 199 1.80 4.42 -14.32
N ILE A 200 1.94 4.58 -15.63
CA ILE A 200 0.91 5.16 -16.49
C ILE A 200 0.04 4.01 -16.99
N TRP A 201 -1.28 4.11 -16.79
CA TRP A 201 -2.24 3.08 -17.20
C TRP A 201 -3.12 3.56 -18.35
N GLU A 202 -3.31 2.70 -19.35
CA GLU A 202 -4.23 2.92 -20.46
C GLU A 202 -5.20 1.74 -20.59
N ARG A 203 -6.49 2.03 -20.84
CA ARG A 203 -7.49 1.02 -21.15
C ARG A 203 -7.35 0.58 -22.61
N GLY A 204 -6.99 -0.68 -22.82
CA GLY A 204 -6.87 -1.29 -24.15
C GLY A 204 -8.22 -1.68 -24.76
N PRO A 205 -8.24 -2.05 -26.05
CA PRO A 205 -9.45 -2.50 -26.72
C PRO A 205 -9.98 -3.80 -26.11
N SER A 206 -11.29 -3.85 -25.85
CA SER A 206 -11.95 -5.09 -25.42
C SER A 206 -12.18 -6.00 -26.62
N LEU A 207 -11.58 -7.20 -26.59
CA LEU A 207 -11.71 -8.19 -27.67
C LEU A 207 -12.93 -9.10 -27.50
N ARG A 208 -13.58 -9.10 -26.33
CA ARG A 208 -14.69 -9.99 -25.99
C ARG A 208 -15.69 -9.28 -25.08
N PRO A 209 -17.02 -9.49 -25.23
CA PRO A 209 -18.00 -8.97 -24.29
C PRO A 209 -17.68 -9.38 -22.84
N GLY A 210 -17.68 -8.41 -21.93
CA GLY A 210 -17.32 -8.62 -20.52
C GLY A 210 -15.82 -8.74 -20.23
N GLU A 211 -14.94 -8.48 -21.21
CA GLU A 211 -13.49 -8.31 -21.02
C GLU A 211 -13.13 -6.82 -20.89
N SER A 212 -12.14 -6.52 -20.05
CA SER A 212 -11.47 -5.23 -19.99
C SER A 212 -9.98 -5.46 -19.83
N VAL A 213 -9.20 -4.74 -20.63
CA VAL A 213 -7.74 -4.89 -20.72
C VAL A 213 -7.12 -3.56 -20.33
N PHE A 214 -6.10 -3.60 -19.48
CA PHE A 214 -5.38 -2.43 -19.00
C PHE A 214 -3.88 -2.63 -19.20
N HIS A 215 -3.22 -1.63 -19.77
CA HIS A 215 -1.80 -1.62 -20.07
C HIS A 215 -1.13 -0.61 -19.15
N GLY A 216 -0.29 -1.10 -18.23
CA GLY A 216 0.48 -0.26 -17.32
C GLY A 216 1.94 -0.21 -17.76
N VAL A 217 2.51 0.98 -17.91
CA VAL A 217 3.94 1.17 -18.27
C VAL A 217 4.66 1.87 -17.12
N SER A 218 5.74 1.25 -16.63
CA SER A 218 6.65 1.88 -15.65
C SER A 218 7.80 2.60 -16.37
N PRO A 219 7.97 3.93 -16.21
CA PRO A 219 9.23 4.58 -16.57
C PRO A 219 10.31 4.18 -15.55
N HIS A 220 11.26 3.33 -15.92
CA HIS A 220 12.38 3.00 -15.03
C HIS A 220 13.38 4.17 -14.97
N THR A 221 13.76 4.55 -13.75
CA THR A 221 14.64 5.70 -13.47
C THR A 221 16.13 5.45 -13.79
N CYS A 222 16.52 4.22 -14.12
CA CYS A 222 17.89 3.91 -14.57
C CYS A 222 17.92 2.98 -15.79
N GLY A 223 18.14 3.58 -16.97
CA GLY A 223 18.66 2.91 -18.17
C GLY A 223 17.67 2.02 -18.95
N PHE A 224 16.93 2.64 -19.88
CA PHE A 224 16.30 2.07 -21.10
C PHE A 224 15.38 0.83 -21.01
N ALA A 225 15.32 0.13 -19.88
CA ALA A 225 14.33 -0.91 -19.64
C ALA A 225 12.98 -0.27 -19.32
N PHE A 226 11.90 -0.92 -19.75
CA PHE A 226 10.53 -0.58 -19.36
C PHE A 226 9.79 -1.87 -19.05
N SER A 227 9.14 -1.97 -17.88
CA SER A 227 8.19 -3.04 -17.62
C SER A 227 6.81 -2.66 -18.15
N VAL A 228 6.17 -3.57 -18.88
CA VAL A 228 4.77 -3.45 -19.29
C VAL A 228 3.97 -4.47 -18.50
N THR A 229 3.02 -4.00 -17.70
CA THR A 229 2.08 -4.84 -16.96
C THR A 229 0.74 -4.87 -17.70
N LEU A 230 0.35 -6.03 -18.19
CA LEU A 230 -0.97 -6.29 -18.75
C LEU A 230 -1.88 -6.82 -17.64
N VAL A 231 -3.00 -6.14 -17.39
CA VAL A 231 -4.08 -6.66 -16.53
C VAL A 231 -5.30 -6.93 -17.40
N ARG A 232 -5.70 -8.19 -17.52
CA ARG A 232 -6.93 -8.60 -18.22
C ARG A 232 -7.96 -9.03 -17.19
N VAL A 233 -9.07 -8.33 -17.12
CA VAL A 233 -10.24 -8.69 -16.31
C VAL A 233 -11.31 -9.24 -17.25
N SER A 234 -11.83 -10.43 -16.96
CA SER A 234 -12.93 -11.02 -17.74
C SER A 234 -14.02 -11.56 -16.81
N GLN A 235 -15.27 -11.20 -17.11
CA GLN A 235 -16.45 -11.73 -16.41
C GLN A 235 -16.99 -12.94 -17.18
N TRP A 236 -17.13 -14.07 -16.50
CA TRP A 236 -17.64 -15.33 -17.08
C TRP A 236 -18.94 -15.82 -16.41
N GLY A 237 -19.46 -15.04 -15.46
CA GLY A 237 -20.76 -15.23 -14.84
C GLY A 237 -21.07 -14.11 -13.84
N PRO A 238 -22.30 -14.02 -13.28
CA PRO A 238 -22.66 -13.01 -12.29
C PRO A 238 -21.74 -13.08 -11.05
N GLY A 239 -20.96 -12.03 -10.81
CA GLY A 239 -19.97 -11.99 -9.72
C GLY A 239 -18.81 -12.99 -9.85
N GLN A 240 -18.55 -13.52 -11.05
CA GLN A 240 -17.44 -14.44 -11.30
C GLN A 240 -16.45 -13.83 -12.28
N PHE A 241 -15.22 -13.62 -11.81
CA PHE A 241 -14.20 -12.87 -12.53
C PHE A 241 -12.90 -13.67 -12.63
N LEU A 242 -12.25 -13.57 -13.78
CA LEU A 242 -10.91 -14.04 -14.01
C LEU A 242 -10.02 -12.82 -14.28
N VAL A 243 -8.97 -12.66 -13.49
CA VAL A 243 -7.96 -11.62 -13.66
C VAL A 243 -6.65 -12.30 -14.04
N SER A 244 -6.11 -12.08 -15.24
CA SER A 244 -4.70 -12.36 -15.53
C SER A 244 -3.88 -11.09 -15.35
N ILE A 245 -2.69 -11.25 -14.78
CA ILE A 245 -1.69 -10.19 -14.66
C ILE A 245 -0.40 -10.74 -15.24
N GLU A 246 0.17 -10.04 -16.20
CA GLU A 246 1.31 -10.46 -17.00
C GLU A 246 2.30 -9.30 -17.02
N ASN A 247 3.53 -9.48 -16.53
CA ASN A 247 4.56 -8.46 -16.57
C ASN A 247 5.64 -8.87 -17.59
N PHE A 248 5.81 -8.01 -18.59
CA PHE A 248 6.81 -8.12 -19.65
C PHE A 248 7.94 -7.14 -19.36
N GLN A 249 9.04 -7.64 -18.81
CA GLN A 249 10.25 -6.83 -18.61
C GLN A 249 10.98 -6.68 -19.96
N ARG A 250 10.85 -5.51 -20.61
CA ARG A 250 11.52 -5.22 -21.87
C ARG A 250 12.86 -4.51 -21.63
N CYS A 251 13.94 -5.15 -22.05
CA CYS A 251 15.24 -4.51 -22.21
C CYS A 251 15.43 -4.13 -23.69
N SER A 252 15.60 -2.85 -24.02
CA SER A 252 16.00 -2.44 -25.38
C SER A 252 16.77 -1.14 -25.38
N SER A 253 18.00 -1.17 -25.90
CA SER A 253 18.99 -0.09 -25.82
C SER A 253 18.92 0.97 -26.93
N SER A 254 17.86 1.00 -27.77
CA SER A 254 17.90 1.77 -29.02
C SER A 254 16.59 2.39 -29.53
N PHE A 255 15.42 2.18 -28.89
CA PHE A 255 14.13 2.45 -29.57
C PHE A 255 13.44 3.81 -29.34
N TRP A 256 14.01 4.73 -28.53
CA TRP A 256 13.38 6.03 -28.23
C TRP A 256 14.07 7.26 -28.86
N ASN A 257 15.30 7.14 -29.36
CA ASN A 257 16.13 8.27 -29.80
C ASN A 257 15.79 8.86 -31.18
N LEU A 258 14.58 8.63 -31.72
CA LEU A 258 14.15 9.17 -33.02
C LEU A 258 12.89 10.05 -33.01
N HIS A 259 12.13 10.12 -31.91
CA HIS A 259 11.00 11.04 -31.79
C HIS A 259 10.96 11.84 -30.48
N GLY A 260 12.14 12.33 -30.06
CA GLY A 260 12.30 13.31 -28.99
C GLY A 260 11.84 14.73 -29.32
N ASN A 261 10.71 14.92 -30.03
CA ASN A 261 9.93 16.18 -30.00
C ASN A 261 8.61 16.09 -30.78
N LYS A 262 7.50 15.91 -30.06
CA LYS A 262 6.12 16.39 -30.28
C LYS A 262 5.15 15.46 -29.53
N ARG A 263 4.05 16.02 -29.01
CA ARG A 263 3.02 15.27 -28.29
C ARG A 263 2.44 14.18 -29.20
N ALA A 264 2.81 12.92 -28.96
CA ALA A 264 2.31 11.78 -29.71
C ALA A 264 1.00 11.29 -29.07
N THR A 265 -0.11 11.67 -29.67
CA THR A 265 -1.44 11.15 -29.35
C THR A 265 -1.56 9.68 -29.74
N GLY A 266 -1.85 8.82 -28.76
CA GLY A 266 -2.52 7.53 -28.91
C GLY A 266 -2.24 6.68 -30.16
N TRP A 267 -1.06 6.07 -30.26
CA TRP A 267 -0.90 4.81 -30.99
C TRP A 267 0.34 4.04 -30.52
N PHE A 268 0.16 2.83 -29.97
CA PHE A 268 1.25 1.89 -29.71
C PHE A 268 1.23 0.76 -30.75
N PRO A 269 2.28 0.61 -31.59
CA PRO A 269 2.39 -0.55 -32.47
C PRO A 269 2.76 -1.80 -31.66
N PHE A 270 2.12 -2.93 -31.99
CA PHE A 270 2.51 -4.23 -31.44
C PHE A 270 3.86 -4.66 -32.04
N PHE A 271 4.84 -4.97 -31.19
CA PHE A 271 6.14 -5.49 -31.59
C PHE A 271 6.41 -6.88 -31.03
N SER A 272 7.08 -7.70 -31.83
CA SER A 272 7.34 -9.13 -31.59
C SER A 272 8.28 -9.39 -30.41
N VAL A 273 8.09 -10.57 -29.81
CA VAL A 273 8.75 -10.99 -28.56
C VAL A 273 10.23 -11.34 -28.81
N GLY A 274 11.13 -10.44 -28.43
CA GLY A 274 12.49 -10.81 -28.03
C GLY A 274 12.49 -11.40 -26.60
N SER A 275 13.50 -12.21 -26.27
CA SER A 275 13.56 -12.96 -25.00
C SER A 275 13.43 -12.04 -23.76
N CYS A 276 12.30 -12.13 -23.06
CA CYS A 276 11.98 -11.36 -21.85
C CYS A 276 11.66 -12.31 -20.69
N SER A 277 12.06 -11.96 -19.47
CA SER A 277 11.62 -12.65 -18.25
C SER A 277 10.17 -12.30 -17.94
N ASN A 278 9.24 -13.11 -18.44
CA ASN A 278 7.80 -12.90 -18.22
C ASN A 278 7.37 -13.45 -16.87
N PHE A 279 6.85 -12.58 -15.99
CA PHE A 279 6.10 -13.02 -14.82
C PHE A 279 4.62 -13.11 -15.18
N PHE A 280 4.00 -14.27 -14.97
CA PHE A 280 2.58 -14.51 -15.26
C PHE A 280 1.85 -14.98 -14.01
N LYS A 281 0.70 -14.36 -13.71
CA LYS A 281 -0.15 -14.77 -12.58
C LYS A 281 -1.63 -14.71 -12.91
N LEU A 282 -2.31 -15.84 -12.71
CA LEU A 282 -3.74 -15.99 -12.96
C LEU A 282 -4.53 -16.07 -11.65
N MET A 283 -5.49 -15.16 -11.48
CA MET A 283 -6.40 -15.08 -10.34
C MET A 283 -7.83 -15.40 -10.78
N LYS A 284 -8.30 -16.63 -10.48
CA LYS A 284 -9.69 -17.05 -10.76
C LYS A 284 -10.54 -16.94 -9.50
N PHE A 285 -11.60 -16.12 -9.54
CA PHE A 285 -12.48 -15.88 -8.40
C PHE A 285 -13.97 -16.09 -8.76
N SER A 286 -14.71 -16.69 -7.81
CA SER A 286 -16.16 -16.85 -7.89
C SER A 286 -16.76 -16.54 -6.53
N THR A 287 -17.77 -15.66 -6.51
CA THR A 287 -18.53 -15.28 -5.30
C THR A 287 -19.21 -16.46 -4.61
N ARG A 288 -19.48 -17.57 -5.30
CA ARG A 288 -20.01 -18.80 -4.69
C ARG A 288 -19.00 -19.54 -3.80
N ASN A 289 -17.70 -19.29 -3.96
CA ASN A 289 -16.63 -20.02 -3.28
C ASN A 289 -15.76 -19.08 -2.43
N ILE A 290 -16.35 -18.39 -1.43
CA ILE A 290 -15.57 -17.85 -0.30
C ILE A 290 -15.30 -19.03 0.66
N PRO A 291 -14.10 -19.63 0.70
CA PRO A 291 -13.92 -20.90 1.36
C PRO A 291 -13.76 -20.69 2.87
N ARG A 292 -14.60 -21.36 3.67
CA ARG A 292 -14.21 -21.69 5.05
C ARG A 292 -13.03 -22.66 4.98
N THR A 293 -11.83 -22.14 5.20
CA THR A 293 -10.59 -22.88 5.54
C THR A 293 -10.26 -24.11 4.69
N LYS A 294 -9.55 -23.92 3.57
CA LYS A 294 -8.46 -24.81 3.07
C LYS A 294 -7.71 -24.12 1.92
N SER A 295 -6.47 -24.55 1.66
CA SER A 295 -5.49 -23.84 0.83
C SER A 295 -5.73 -23.96 -0.67
N LEU A 296 -5.41 -22.89 -1.40
CA LEU A 296 -5.34 -22.90 -2.87
C LEU A 296 -3.90 -23.17 -3.30
N LYS A 297 -3.66 -24.34 -3.91
CA LYS A 297 -2.38 -24.63 -4.59
C LYS A 297 -2.31 -23.81 -5.88
N THR A 298 -1.28 -22.97 -6.01
CA THR A 298 -0.84 -22.43 -7.30
C THR A 298 -0.44 -23.60 -8.22
N ARG A 299 -1.15 -23.77 -9.34
CA ARG A 299 -0.66 -24.61 -10.45
C ARG A 299 0.28 -23.78 -11.31
N CYS A 300 1.57 -24.03 -11.20
CA CYS A 300 2.49 -23.73 -12.30
C CYS A 300 2.19 -24.70 -13.44
N VAL A 301 1.98 -24.21 -14.66
CA VAL A 301 1.93 -25.04 -15.87
C VAL A 301 3.34 -25.03 -16.45
N PRO A 302 4.02 -26.18 -16.59
CA PRO A 302 5.33 -26.22 -17.25
C PRO A 302 5.17 -25.97 -18.76
N TYR A 303 6.10 -25.21 -19.34
CA TYR A 303 6.23 -25.09 -20.79
C TYR A 303 6.62 -26.44 -21.40
N LEU A 304 5.86 -26.89 -22.40
CA LEU A 304 6.28 -27.95 -23.32
C LEU A 304 7.05 -27.29 -24.48
N PRO A 305 8.27 -27.72 -24.82
CA PRO A 305 8.95 -27.26 -26.02
C PRO A 305 8.30 -27.87 -27.27
N MET A 306 8.07 -27.06 -28.30
CA MET A 306 7.77 -27.59 -29.64
C MET A 306 9.03 -28.25 -30.20
N THR A 307 8.93 -29.54 -30.52
CA THR A 307 9.89 -30.23 -31.37
C THR A 307 9.77 -29.75 -32.81
N ALA A 308 10.88 -29.37 -33.42
CA ALA A 308 10.95 -29.11 -34.86
C ALA A 308 11.21 -30.41 -35.63
N GLN A 309 10.39 -30.66 -36.64
CA GLN A 309 10.72 -31.35 -37.90
C GLN A 309 10.01 -30.59 -39.02
#